data_AF-A0AAU9J3I1-F1
#
_entry.id   AF-A0AAU9J3I1-F1
#
_cell.length_a   1.000
_cell.length_b   1.000
_cell.length_c   1.000
_cell.angle_alpha   90.00
_cell.angle_beta   90.00
_cell.angle_gamma   90.00
#
_symmetry.space_group_name_H-M   'P 1'
#
loop_
_entity.id
_entity.type
_entity.pdbx_description
1 polymer ?
#
loop_
_entity_poly.entity_id
_entity_poly.type
_entity_poly.pdbx_seq_one_letter_code
_entity_poly.pdbx_strand_id
1 'polypeptide(L)'
;MEFRFGSLSGDLNSEVLTEASPSIIEARKNLIEKIFYMSRLNSKCSEATDICIMKMNREKAVLLKLKHLYIEGKIAHLQELLKTLDNTSELKKEAEHEILNSISLFNFINHRLLEDDIVKILGVHQNSGLLLEIEDILEKEGFSKANTNVLSMIENAMQTHFKAKNRRRYKRGSELTSILCAD
;
A
#
# COMPACT_ATOMS: atom_id res chain seq x y z
N MET A 1 55.44 46.81 32.47
CA MET A 1 55.22 46.92 31.01
C MET A 1 53.95 46.17 30.70
N GLU A 2 52.90 46.89 30.33
CA GLU A 2 51.71 46.34 29.69
C GLU A 2 52.01 46.09 28.21
N PHE A 3 51.45 45.01 27.65
CA PHE A 3 50.83 45.01 26.32
C PHE A 3 49.67 44.00 26.32
N ARG A 4 48.49 44.49 25.88
CA ARG A 4 47.24 43.77 25.64
C ARG A 4 47.08 43.42 24.14
N PHE A 5 46.07 42.57 23.88
CA PHE A 5 45.38 42.25 22.61
C PHE A 5 46.06 41.16 21.74
N GLY A 6 45.35 40.19 21.17
CA GLY A 6 43.90 39.98 21.08
C GLY A 6 43.54 38.62 20.44
N SER A 7 42.25 38.32 20.51
CA SER A 7 41.47 37.20 19.95
C SER A 7 41.74 36.87 18.46
N LEU A 8 41.50 35.60 18.09
CA LEU A 8 40.80 35.08 16.88
C LEU A 8 41.24 33.60 16.68
N SER A 9 40.41 32.63 17.05
CA SER A 9 39.36 31.99 16.23
C SER A 9 39.88 30.86 15.34
N GLY A 10 39.23 29.69 15.48
CA GLY A 10 39.09 28.72 14.40
C GLY A 10 40.08 27.57 14.43
N ASP A 11 39.60 26.42 14.91
CA ASP A 11 39.70 25.15 14.19
C ASP A 11 38.48 24.34 14.66
N LEU A 12 37.34 24.43 13.96
CA LEU A 12 36.96 23.43 12.96
C LEU A 12 37.28 22.01 13.43
N ASN A 13 36.67 21.58 14.53
CA ASN A 13 36.23 20.19 14.62
C ASN A 13 35.09 20.02 13.62
N SER A 14 35.50 19.94 12.35
CA SER A 14 34.95 19.07 11.31
C SER A 14 33.93 18.11 11.90
N GLU A 15 32.66 18.43 11.72
CA GLU A 15 31.60 17.43 11.75
C GLU A 15 32.07 16.27 10.88
N VAL A 16 32.44 15.17 11.53
CA VAL A 16 32.65 13.90 10.85
C VAL A 16 31.26 13.51 10.36
N LEU A 17 30.93 13.94 9.14
CA LEU A 17 29.90 13.32 8.33
C LEU A 17 30.36 11.88 8.12
N THR A 18 30.02 11.00 9.05
CA THR A 18 30.20 9.57 8.90
C THR A 18 29.40 9.15 7.68
N GLU A 19 30.10 8.99 6.55
CA GLU A 19 29.52 8.46 5.32
C GLU A 19 28.87 7.12 5.66
N ALA A 20 27.56 7.00 5.39
CA ALA A 20 26.82 5.77 5.61
C ALA A 20 27.49 4.62 4.85
N SER A 21 27.52 3.43 5.46
CA SER A 21 28.13 2.26 4.83
C SER A 21 27.48 1.99 3.45
N PRO A 22 28.25 1.60 2.41
CA PRO A 22 27.69 1.32 1.08
C PRO A 22 26.52 0.32 1.11
N SER A 23 26.55 -0.62 2.07
CA SER A 23 25.47 -1.58 2.32
C SER A 23 24.18 -0.94 2.84
N ILE A 24 24.26 0.08 3.71
CA ILE A 24 23.09 0.82 4.19
C ILE A 24 22.46 1.61 3.03
N ILE A 25 23.28 2.27 2.20
CA ILE A 25 22.80 3.06 1.06
C ILE A 25 22.05 2.16 0.07
N GLU A 26 22.61 0.99 -0.23
CA GLU A 26 21.97 0.01 -1.11
C GLU A 26 20.69 -0.57 -0.50
N ALA A 27 20.71 -0.94 0.79
CA ALA A 27 19.53 -1.43 1.50
C ALA A 27 18.40 -0.39 1.51
N ARG A 28 18.74 0.88 1.75
CA ARG A 28 17.81 2.02 1.73
C ARG A 28 17.16 2.18 0.37
N LYS A 29 17.97 2.18 -0.70
CA LYS A 29 17.47 2.26 -2.08
C LYS A 29 16.51 1.11 -2.38
N ASN A 30 16.88 -0.11 -2.02
CA ASN A 30 16.05 -1.30 -2.22
C ASN A 30 14.71 -1.21 -1.46
N LEU A 31 14.71 -0.70 -0.23
CA LEU A 31 13.47 -0.48 0.53
C LEU A 31 12.57 0.56 -0.13
N ILE A 32 13.13 1.70 -0.58
CA ILE A 32 12.37 2.75 -1.25
C ILE A 32 11.73 2.23 -2.54
N GLU A 33 12.49 1.50 -3.37
CA GLU A 33 11.98 0.92 -4.61
C GLU A 33 10.82 -0.07 -4.35
N LYS A 34 10.95 -0.91 -3.31
CA LYS A 34 9.89 -1.83 -2.88
C LYS A 34 8.65 -1.10 -2.37
N ILE A 35 8.82 -0.09 -1.52
CA ILE A 35 7.71 0.74 -1.02
C ILE A 35 6.97 1.37 -2.20
N PHE A 36 7.70 1.93 -3.16
CA PHE A 36 7.11 2.56 -4.34
C PHE A 36 6.32 1.56 -5.19
N TYR A 37 6.92 0.40 -5.49
CA TYR A 37 6.26 -0.67 -6.23
C TYR A 37 4.97 -1.14 -5.55
N MET A 38 5.05 -1.44 -4.25
CA MET A 38 3.91 -1.92 -3.47
C MET A 38 2.82 -0.85 -3.35
N SER A 39 3.20 0.43 -3.19
CA SER A 39 2.24 1.54 -3.17
C SER A 39 1.47 1.66 -4.49
N ARG A 40 2.17 1.49 -5.61
CA ARG A 40 1.53 1.46 -6.93
C ARG A 40 0.56 0.28 -7.05
N LEU A 41 0.96 -0.91 -6.62
CA LEU A 41 0.09 -2.09 -6.63
C LEU A 41 -1.12 -1.91 -5.70
N ASN A 42 -0.93 -1.29 -4.54
CA ASN A 42 -2.00 -1.00 -3.59
C ASN A 42 -3.06 -0.06 -4.19
N SER A 43 -2.62 0.99 -4.88
CA SER A 43 -3.54 1.89 -5.63
C SER A 43 -4.36 1.11 -6.65
N LYS A 44 -3.71 0.25 -7.43
CA LYS A 44 -4.41 -0.61 -8.41
C LYS A 44 -5.42 -1.54 -7.75
N CYS A 45 -5.09 -2.14 -6.59
CA CYS A 45 -6.03 -2.98 -5.83
C CYS A 45 -7.25 -2.16 -5.38
N SER A 46 -7.04 -0.94 -4.90
CA SER A 46 -8.10 -0.02 -4.50
C SER A 46 -9.03 0.31 -5.68
N GLU A 47 -8.46 0.79 -6.79
CA GLU A 47 -9.21 1.13 -8.00
C GLU A 47 -9.98 -0.08 -8.56
N ALA A 48 -9.35 -1.26 -8.57
CA ALA A 48 -10.00 -2.48 -9.01
C ALA A 48 -11.15 -2.92 -8.09
N THR A 49 -11.03 -2.68 -6.78
CA THR A 49 -12.11 -2.91 -5.81
C THR A 49 -13.32 -2.04 -6.16
N ASP A 50 -13.11 -0.75 -6.44
CA ASP A 50 -14.16 0.17 -6.84
C ASP A 50 -14.83 -0.25 -8.15
N ILE A 51 -14.04 -0.69 -9.14
CA ILE A 51 -14.56 -1.23 -10.40
C ILE A 51 -15.47 -2.44 -10.14
N CYS A 52 -15.06 -3.36 -9.26
CA CYS A 52 -15.85 -4.52 -8.89
C CYS A 52 -17.14 -4.14 -8.17
N ILE A 53 -17.11 -3.15 -7.27
CA ILE A 53 -18.30 -2.58 -6.61
C ILE A 53 -19.27 -2.01 -7.65
N MET A 54 -18.77 -1.20 -8.60
CA MET A 54 -19.59 -0.61 -9.67
C MET A 54 -20.24 -1.68 -10.56
N LYS A 55 -19.52 -2.77 -10.83
CA LYS A 55 -19.99 -3.92 -11.61
C LYS A 55 -20.82 -4.92 -10.79
N MET A 56 -21.08 -4.64 -9.52
CA MET A 56 -21.79 -5.53 -8.60
C MET A 56 -21.13 -6.91 -8.42
N ASN A 57 -19.81 -7.01 -8.56
CA ASN A 57 -19.06 -8.24 -8.36
C ASN A 57 -18.47 -8.28 -6.94
N ARG A 58 -19.23 -8.85 -6.01
CA ARG A 58 -18.88 -8.90 -4.58
C ARG A 58 -17.62 -9.73 -4.31
N GLU A 59 -17.53 -10.91 -4.89
CA GLU A 59 -16.44 -11.87 -4.65
C GLU A 59 -15.07 -11.26 -5.00
N LYS A 60 -14.94 -10.70 -6.20
CA LYS A 60 -13.71 -10.03 -6.63
C LYS A 60 -13.42 -8.78 -5.82
N ALA A 61 -14.45 -8.01 -5.44
CA ALA A 61 -14.27 -6.84 -4.59
C ALA A 61 -13.71 -7.20 -3.21
N VAL A 62 -14.21 -8.28 -2.60
CA VAL A 62 -13.70 -8.78 -1.31
C VAL A 62 -12.25 -9.24 -1.44
N LEU A 63 -11.94 -10.07 -2.44
CA LEU A 63 -10.57 -10.57 -2.66
C LEU A 63 -9.57 -9.42 -2.87
N LEU A 64 -9.91 -8.45 -3.73
CA LEU A 64 -9.07 -7.29 -4.00
C LEU A 64 -8.91 -6.40 -2.77
N LYS A 65 -9.95 -6.27 -1.94
CA LYS A 65 -9.86 -5.51 -0.69
C LYS A 65 -8.98 -6.20 0.35
N LEU A 66 -9.02 -7.53 0.44
CA LEU A 66 -8.11 -8.28 1.30
C LEU A 66 -6.66 -8.15 0.82
N LYS A 67 -6.43 -8.28 -0.48
CA LYS A 67 -5.11 -8.06 -1.10
C LYS A 67 -4.58 -6.65 -0.83
N HIS A 68 -5.43 -5.62 -0.95
CA HIS A 68 -5.11 -4.24 -0.59
C HIS A 68 -4.63 -4.14 0.87
N LEU A 69 -5.41 -4.66 1.82
CA LEU A 69 -5.07 -4.56 3.25
C LEU A 69 -3.76 -5.29 3.58
N TYR A 70 -3.52 -6.44 2.96
CA TYR A 70 -2.25 -7.14 3.06
C TYR A 70 -1.08 -6.27 2.60
N ILE A 71 -1.17 -5.70 1.39
CA ILE A 71 -0.11 -4.86 0.82
C ILE A 71 0.10 -3.61 1.68
N GLU A 72 -0.97 -2.96 2.13
CA GLU A 72 -0.93 -1.80 3.02
C GLU A 72 -0.16 -2.10 4.31
N GLY A 73 -0.44 -3.24 4.95
CA GLY A 73 0.29 -3.67 6.15
C GLY A 73 1.78 -3.91 5.89
N LYS A 74 2.15 -4.50 4.74
CA LYS A 74 3.56 -4.68 4.37
C LYS A 74 4.26 -3.36 4.02
N ILE A 75 3.56 -2.40 3.41
CA ILE A 75 4.10 -1.04 3.18
C ILE A 75 4.40 -0.36 4.51
N ALA A 76 3.49 -0.41 5.48
CA ALA A 76 3.69 0.18 6.81
C ALA A 76 4.95 -0.41 7.48
N HIS A 77 5.09 -1.74 7.43
CA HIS A 77 6.28 -2.42 7.95
C HIS A 77 7.58 -1.96 7.24
N LEU A 78 7.56 -1.84 5.91
CA LEU A 78 8.73 -1.33 5.15
C LEU A 78 9.08 0.12 5.53
N GLN A 79 8.07 0.96 5.73
CA GLN A 79 8.27 2.35 6.12
C GLN A 79 8.85 2.45 7.54
N GLU A 80 8.45 1.57 8.45
CA GLU A 80 9.07 1.45 9.77
C GLU A 80 10.53 1.01 9.67
N LEU A 81 10.82 -0.03 8.88
CA LEU A 81 12.20 -0.46 8.63
C LEU A 81 13.07 0.64 8.02
N LEU A 82 12.53 1.40 7.05
CA LEU A 82 13.23 2.52 6.43
C LEU A 82 13.50 3.65 7.43
N LYS A 83 12.54 3.98 8.30
CA LYS A 83 12.74 4.97 9.37
C LYS A 83 13.82 4.51 10.33
N THR A 84 13.80 3.24 10.75
CA THR A 84 14.85 2.69 11.62
C THR A 84 16.20 2.72 10.92
N LEU A 85 16.26 2.39 9.62
CA LEU A 85 17.48 2.43 8.81
C LEU A 85 18.06 3.86 8.72
N ASP A 86 17.21 4.85 8.45
CA ASP A 86 17.63 6.26 8.37
C ASP A 86 18.12 6.77 9.74
N ASN A 87 17.49 6.31 10.83
CA ASN A 87 17.92 6.61 12.20
C ASN A 87 19.20 5.86 12.63
N THR A 88 19.56 4.75 11.98
CA THR A 88 20.80 4.01 12.30
C THR A 88 22.09 4.74 11.91
N SER A 89 22.00 5.81 11.11
CA SER A 89 23.14 6.70 10.89
C SER A 89 23.72 7.28 12.20
N GLU A 90 22.96 7.21 13.30
CA GLU A 90 23.35 7.64 14.66
C GLU A 90 23.63 6.47 15.64
N LEU A 91 23.49 5.19 15.26
CA LEU A 91 23.54 4.04 16.18
C LEU A 91 24.65 3.01 15.87
N LYS A 92 25.07 2.29 16.92
CA LYS A 92 26.17 1.31 16.93
C LYS A 92 26.00 0.22 15.86
N LYS A 93 27.13 -0.32 15.37
CA LYS A 93 27.23 -1.42 14.35
C LYS A 93 26.32 -2.64 14.58
N GLU A 94 25.94 -2.92 15.83
CA GLU A 94 25.04 -4.03 16.18
C GLU A 94 23.60 -3.78 15.67
N ALA A 95 23.11 -2.54 15.75
CA ALA A 95 21.79 -2.16 15.24
C ALA A 95 21.73 -2.22 13.70
N GLU A 96 22.82 -1.87 13.02
CA GLU A 96 22.96 -2.02 11.57
C GLU A 96 22.78 -3.49 11.14
N HIS A 97 23.37 -4.43 11.87
CA HIS A 97 23.27 -5.85 11.56
C HIS A 97 21.84 -6.40 11.75
N GLU A 98 21.14 -6.00 12.82
CA GLU A 98 19.75 -6.39 13.06
C GLU A 98 18.79 -5.86 11.98
N ILE A 99 19.02 -4.64 11.50
CA ILE A 99 18.20 -4.04 10.43
C ILE A 99 18.46 -4.74 9.10
N LEU A 100 19.72 -4.98 8.73
CA LEU A 100 20.05 -5.73 7.51
C LEU A 100 19.46 -7.14 7.55
N ASN A 101 19.47 -7.79 8.72
CA ASN A 101 18.81 -9.08 8.90
C ASN A 101 17.30 -8.98 8.72
N SER A 102 16.66 -7.94 9.28
CA SER A 102 15.22 -7.68 9.11
C SER A 102 14.83 -7.41 7.65
N ILE A 103 15.66 -6.68 6.90
CA ILE A 103 15.49 -6.46 5.46
C ILE A 103 15.64 -7.78 4.69
N SER A 104 16.57 -8.64 5.09
CA SER A 104 16.75 -9.97 4.49
C SER A 104 15.52 -10.86 4.73
N LEU A 105 14.94 -10.81 5.94
CA LEU A 105 13.70 -11.50 6.28
C LEU A 105 12.51 -10.98 5.46
N PHE A 106 12.47 -9.68 5.14
CA PHE A 106 11.46 -9.12 4.24
C PHE A 106 11.51 -9.72 2.83
N ASN A 107 12.69 -10.16 2.36
CA ASN A 107 12.79 -10.84 1.06
C ASN A 107 12.09 -12.21 1.03
N PHE A 108 11.73 -12.78 2.18
CA PHE A 108 10.93 -14.00 2.30
C PHE A 108 9.42 -13.76 2.22
N ILE A 109 8.97 -12.51 2.02
CA ILE A 109 7.56 -12.23 1.80
C ILE A 109 7.05 -13.02 0.59
N ASN A 110 5.79 -13.44 0.71
CA ASN A 110 5.11 -14.21 -0.31
C ASN A 110 4.93 -13.36 -1.59
N HIS A 111 5.91 -13.47 -2.50
CA HIS A 111 6.00 -12.67 -3.75
C HIS A 111 4.75 -12.81 -4.62
N ARG A 112 4.02 -13.91 -4.48
CA ARG A 112 2.79 -14.17 -5.22
C ARG A 112 1.70 -13.13 -4.96
N LEU A 113 1.53 -12.70 -3.70
CA LEU A 113 0.59 -11.62 -3.36
C LEU A 113 1.08 -10.23 -3.80
N LEU A 114 2.35 -10.11 -4.19
CA LEU A 114 2.93 -8.87 -4.70
C LEU A 114 2.95 -8.83 -6.23
N GLU A 115 2.43 -9.85 -6.92
CA GLU A 115 2.30 -9.79 -8.37
C GLU A 115 1.20 -8.82 -8.83
N ASP A 116 1.46 -8.15 -9.95
CA ASP A 116 0.50 -7.30 -10.66
C ASP A 116 -0.43 -8.14 -11.54
N ASP A 117 -1.33 -8.85 -10.87
CA ASP A 117 -2.35 -9.74 -11.46
C ASP A 117 -3.73 -9.06 -11.61
N ILE A 118 -3.82 -7.75 -11.35
CA ILE A 118 -5.10 -7.02 -11.25
C ILE A 118 -5.94 -7.14 -12.51
N VAL A 119 -5.30 -7.03 -13.68
CA VAL A 119 -5.99 -7.20 -14.98
C VAL A 119 -6.54 -8.63 -15.13
N LYS A 120 -5.79 -9.63 -14.67
CA LYS A 120 -6.21 -11.04 -14.71
C LYS A 120 -7.39 -11.28 -13.76
N ILE A 121 -7.36 -10.69 -12.56
CA ILE A 121 -8.47 -10.76 -11.59
C ILE A 121 -9.72 -10.09 -12.18
N LEU A 122 -9.59 -8.92 -12.80
CA LEU A 122 -10.72 -8.18 -13.39
C LEU A 122 -11.29 -8.84 -14.66
N GLY A 123 -10.55 -9.75 -15.30
CA GLY A 123 -10.93 -10.45 -16.52
C GLY A 123 -12.31 -11.13 -16.46
N VAL A 124 -12.94 -11.25 -17.63
CA VAL A 124 -14.31 -11.80 -17.78
C VAL A 124 -14.35 -13.30 -17.52
N HIS A 125 -13.29 -14.01 -17.88
CA HIS A 125 -13.16 -15.42 -17.57
C HIS A 125 -12.84 -15.59 -16.08
N GLN A 126 -13.61 -16.45 -15.42
CA GLN A 126 -13.29 -16.92 -14.07
C GLN A 126 -11.97 -17.69 -14.16
N ASN A 127 -10.83 -17.02 -13.94
CA ASN A 127 -9.58 -17.69 -13.61
C ASN A 127 -9.70 -18.22 -12.17
N SER A 128 -10.62 -19.17 -11.96
CA SER A 128 -10.96 -19.70 -10.63
C SER A 128 -9.73 -20.24 -9.91
N GLY A 129 -8.82 -20.90 -10.64
CA GLY A 129 -7.55 -21.38 -10.07
C GLY A 129 -6.66 -20.27 -9.51
N LEU A 130 -6.54 -19.13 -10.21
CA LEU A 130 -5.77 -17.98 -9.73
C LEU A 130 -6.42 -17.34 -8.50
N LEU A 131 -7.75 -17.18 -8.53
CA LEU A 131 -8.49 -16.56 -7.42
C LEU A 131 -8.38 -17.42 -6.16
N LEU A 132 -8.53 -18.74 -6.29
CA LEU A 132 -8.35 -19.70 -5.19
C LEU A 132 -6.91 -19.67 -4.65
N GLU A 133 -5.91 -19.60 -5.52
CA GLU A 133 -4.52 -19.52 -5.09
C GLU A 133 -4.24 -18.25 -4.27
N ILE A 134 -4.71 -17.09 -4.74
CA ILE A 134 -4.58 -15.81 -4.02
C ILE A 134 -5.31 -15.89 -2.69
N GLU A 135 -6.52 -16.46 -2.69
CA GLU A 135 -7.34 -16.63 -1.49
C GLU A 135 -6.65 -17.52 -0.45
N ASP A 136 -6.15 -18.69 -0.85
CA ASP A 136 -5.43 -19.62 0.02
C ASP A 136 -4.20 -18.95 0.66
N ILE A 137 -3.48 -18.12 -0.10
CA ILE A 137 -2.32 -17.41 0.42
C ILE A 137 -2.75 -16.31 1.40
N LEU A 138 -3.80 -15.55 1.09
CA LEU A 138 -4.35 -14.54 1.99
C LEU A 138 -4.84 -15.17 3.31
N GLU A 139 -5.52 -16.31 3.26
CA GLU A 139 -5.96 -17.02 4.47
C GLU A 139 -4.79 -17.48 5.34
N LYS A 140 -3.70 -17.99 4.73
CA LYS A 140 -2.47 -18.34 5.46
C LYS A 140 -1.81 -17.14 6.13
N GLU A 141 -1.95 -15.95 5.55
CA GLU A 141 -1.47 -14.68 6.13
C GLU A 141 -2.50 -14.05 7.11
N GLY A 142 -3.63 -14.72 7.39
CA GLY A 142 -4.65 -14.27 8.33
C GLY A 142 -5.74 -13.36 7.73
N PHE A 143 -5.78 -13.19 6.41
CA PHE A 143 -6.74 -12.36 5.69
C PHE A 143 -7.86 -13.22 5.08
N SER A 144 -8.89 -13.54 5.86
CA SER A 144 -10.02 -14.36 5.39
C SER A 144 -11.14 -13.55 4.72
N LYS A 145 -11.80 -14.15 3.72
CA LYS A 145 -13.07 -13.66 3.15
C LYS A 145 -14.22 -13.58 4.15
N ALA A 146 -14.13 -14.30 5.26
CA ALA A 146 -15.10 -14.23 6.36
C ALA A 146 -14.91 -12.97 7.23
N ASN A 147 -13.93 -12.12 6.93
CA ASN A 147 -13.70 -10.87 7.65
C ASN A 147 -14.94 -9.96 7.55
N THR A 148 -15.67 -9.87 8.66
CA THR A 148 -16.96 -9.17 8.78
C THR A 148 -16.84 -7.68 8.48
N ASN A 149 -15.69 -7.06 8.82
CA ASN A 149 -15.43 -5.66 8.53
C ASN A 149 -15.31 -5.44 7.02
N VAL A 150 -14.52 -6.26 6.32
CA VAL A 150 -14.37 -6.17 4.86
C VAL A 150 -15.70 -6.41 4.16
N LEU A 151 -16.44 -7.45 4.57
CA LEU A 151 -17.76 -7.75 4.00
C LEU A 151 -18.73 -6.57 4.17
N SER A 152 -18.81 -6.00 5.38
CA SER A 152 -19.66 -4.84 5.67
C SER A 152 -19.28 -3.62 4.84
N MET A 153 -17.98 -3.31 4.72
CA MET A 153 -17.50 -2.20 3.90
C MET A 153 -17.91 -2.35 2.43
N ILE A 154 -17.71 -3.53 1.84
CA ILE A 154 -18.07 -3.80 0.45
C ILE A 154 -19.58 -3.74 0.25
N GLU A 155 -20.37 -4.36 1.13
CA GLU A 155 -21.83 -4.36 1.04
C GLU A 155 -22.40 -2.94 1.13
N ASN A 156 -21.91 -2.13 2.07
CA ASN A 156 -22.34 -0.75 2.23
C ASN A 156 -22.00 0.11 1.00
N ALA A 157 -20.81 -0.08 0.43
CA ALA A 157 -20.39 0.60 -0.80
C ALA A 157 -21.28 0.21 -2.00
N MET A 158 -21.56 -1.08 -2.16
CA MET A 158 -22.45 -1.60 -3.21
C MET A 158 -23.89 -1.07 -3.06
N GLN A 159 -24.44 -1.07 -1.84
CA GLN A 159 -25.77 -0.53 -1.58
C GLN A 159 -25.83 0.97 -1.89
N THR A 160 -24.81 1.73 -1.50
CA THR A 160 -24.72 3.17 -1.77
C THR A 160 -24.69 3.44 -3.27
N HIS A 161 -23.86 2.69 -4.02
CA HIS A 161 -23.79 2.77 -5.47
C HIS A 161 -25.13 2.41 -6.13
N PHE A 162 -25.79 1.34 -5.69
CA PHE A 162 -27.09 0.90 -6.20
C PHE A 162 -28.18 1.97 -6.00
N LYS A 163 -28.27 2.54 -4.78
CA LYS A 163 -29.21 3.62 -4.46
C LYS A 163 -28.96 4.87 -5.33
N ALA A 164 -27.70 5.26 -5.51
CA ALA A 164 -27.33 6.40 -6.37
C ALA A 164 -27.72 6.18 -7.84
N LYS A 165 -27.49 4.97 -8.38
CA LYS A 165 -27.87 4.60 -9.74
C LYS A 165 -29.39 4.67 -9.95
N ASN A 166 -30.18 4.20 -8.98
CA ASN A 166 -31.64 4.22 -9.07
C ASN A 166 -32.21 5.64 -8.95
N ARG A 167 -31.65 6.50 -8.09
CA ARG A 167 -32.04 7.93 -8.02
C ARG A 167 -31.84 8.65 -9.36
N ARG A 168 -30.74 8.37 -10.08
CA ARG A 168 -30.47 8.94 -11.41
C ARG A 168 -31.45 8.44 -12.47
N ARG A 169 -31.84 7.16 -12.42
CA ARG A 169 -32.85 6.58 -13.32
C ARG A 169 -34.22 7.21 -13.09
N TYR A 170 -34.61 7.39 -11.83
CA TYR A 170 -35.91 7.99 -11.48
C TYR A 170 -36.00 9.46 -11.93
N LYS A 171 -34.94 10.26 -11.77
CA LYS A 171 -34.88 11.64 -12.27
C LYS A 171 -35.01 11.73 -13.79
N ARG A 172 -34.29 10.89 -14.55
CA ARG A 172 -34.44 10.86 -16.02
C ARG A 172 -35.83 10.41 -16.46
N GLY A 173 -36.43 9.44 -15.76
CA GLY A 173 -37.79 8.99 -16.02
C GLY A 173 -38.82 10.10 -15.78
N SER A 174 -38.70 10.84 -14.68
CA SER A 174 -39.58 11.96 -14.38
C SER A 174 -39.43 13.12 -15.37
N GLU A 175 -38.19 13.44 -15.78
CA GLU A 175 -37.91 14.46 -16.80
C GLU A 175 -38.51 14.11 -18.16
N LEU A 176 -38.42 12.85 -18.58
CA LEU A 176 -39.04 12.36 -19.82
C LEU A 176 -40.57 12.41 -19.77
N THR A 177 -41.19 12.02 -18.64
CA THR A 177 -42.65 12.12 -18.48
C THR A 177 -43.14 13.56 -18.41
N SER A 178 -42.38 14.49 -17.82
CA SER A 178 -42.75 15.91 -17.81
C SER A 178 -42.68 16.57 -19.18
N ILE A 179 -41.81 16.10 -20.08
CA ILE A 179 -41.74 16.57 -21.47
C ILE A 179 -42.90 16.01 -22.30
N LEU A 180 -43.30 14.76 -22.06
CA LEU A 180 -44.39 14.09 -22.78
C LEU A 180 -45.80 14.50 -22.32
N CYS A 181 -45.93 15.14 -21.16
CA CYS A 181 -47.20 15.64 -20.62
C CYS A 181 -47.30 17.17 -20.64
N ALA A 182 -46.36 17.85 -21.30
CA ALA A 182 -46.41 19.30 -21.51
C ALA A 182 -47.09 19.60 -22.86
N ASP A 183 -48.39 19.32 -22.96
CA ASP A 183 -49.31 19.82 -23.98
C ASP A 183 -50.53 20.45 -23.28
#